data_AF-A0A3A9JH10-F1
#
_entry.id   AF-A0A3A9JH10-F1
#
_cell.length_a   1.000
_cell.length_b   1.000
_cell.length_c   1.000
_cell.angle_alpha   90.00
_cell.angle_beta   90.00
_cell.angle_gamma   90.00
#
_symmetry.space_group_name_H-M   'P 1'
#
loop_
_entity.id
_entity.type
_entity.pdbx_description
1 polymer ?
#
loop_
_entity_poly.entity_id
_entity_poly.type
_entity_poly.pdbx_seq_one_letter_code
_entity_poly.pdbx_strand_id
1 'polypeptide(L)' 'MIELGGLIHKAGLVELLEDDRATLLGLLLVAAGQLRDNGDEPPDVLRARWRHAGLRAFQDEREAAEGVVSP' A
#
# COMPACT_ATOMS: atom_id res chain seq x y z
N MET A 1 -1.49 1.77 16.67
CA MET A 1 -0.64 0.90 15.84
C MET A 1 -1.56 0.18 14.89
N ILE A 2 -1.32 0.23 13.59
CA ILE A 2 -2.09 -0.58 12.64
C ILE A 2 -1.29 -1.87 12.47
N GLU A 3 -1.90 -3.00 12.83
CA GLU A 3 -1.34 -4.31 12.52
C GLU A 3 -1.15 -4.44 11.01
N LEU A 4 -0.13 -5.17 10.53
CA LEU A 4 0.11 -5.35 9.09
C LEU A 4 -1.15 -5.82 8.33
N GLY A 5 -1.98 -6.67 8.95
CA GLY A 5 -3.25 -7.11 8.38
C GLY A 5 -4.24 -5.97 8.12
N GLY A 6 -4.26 -4.93 8.95
CA GLY A 6 -5.09 -3.75 8.73
C GLY A 6 -4.67 -2.93 7.50
N LEU A 7 -3.37 -2.91 7.16
CA LEU A 7 -2.87 -2.26 5.95
C LEU A 7 -3.32 -3.01 4.68
N ILE A 8 -3.32 -4.34 4.73
CA ILE A 8 -3.72 -5.19 3.59
C ILE A 8 -5.21 -5.05 3.33
N HIS A 9 -6.02 -5.00 4.39
CA HIS A 9 -7.45 -4.75 4.28
C HIS A 9 -7.73 -3.35 3.72
N LYS A 10 -7.07 -2.31 4.24
CA LYS A 10 -7.20 -0.94 3.74
C LYS A 10 -6.82 -0.79 2.27
N ALA A 11 -5.83 -1.54 1.79
CA ALA A 11 -5.43 -1.55 0.40
C ALA A 11 -6.43 -2.27 -0.53
N GLY A 12 -7.53 -2.81 0.00
CA GLY A 12 -8.53 -3.57 -0.75
C GLY A 12 -8.06 -4.94 -1.22
N LEU A 13 -6.86 -5.37 -0.81
CA LEU A 13 -6.23 -6.58 -1.34
C LEU A 13 -6.93 -7.85 -0.89
N VAL A 14 -7.55 -7.85 0.29
CA VAL A 14 -8.32 -9.02 0.77
C VAL A 14 -9.50 -9.31 -0.17
N GLU A 15 -10.22 -8.27 -0.59
CA GLU A 15 -11.38 -8.41 -1.49
C GLU A 15 -10.93 -8.72 -2.92
N LEU A 16 -9.94 -7.97 -3.43
CA LEU A 16 -9.44 -8.12 -4.81
C LEU A 16 -8.77 -9.48 -5.06
N LEU A 17 -8.20 -10.10 -4.04
CA LEU A 17 -7.48 -11.37 -4.13
C LEU A 17 -8.27 -12.54 -3.52
N GLU A 18 -9.51 -12.31 -3.07
CA GLU A 18 -10.36 -13.33 -2.42
C GLU A 18 -9.66 -14.03 -1.23
N ASP A 19 -8.89 -13.28 -0.44
CA ASP A 19 -8.03 -13.78 0.65
C ASP A 19 -6.99 -14.84 0.22
N ASP A 20 -6.62 -14.92 -1.06
CA ASP A 20 -5.53 -15.78 -1.52
C ASP A 20 -4.17 -15.28 -1.01
N ARG A 21 -3.74 -15.90 0.09
CA ARG A 21 -2.48 -15.61 0.77
C ARG A 21 -1.25 -15.90 -0.07
N ALA A 22 -1.31 -16.86 -0.98
CA ALA A 22 -0.17 -17.16 -1.85
C ALA A 22 0.00 -16.05 -2.89
N THR A 23 -1.10 -15.56 -3.46
CA THR A 23 -1.09 -14.41 -4.37
C THR A 23 -0.63 -13.14 -3.66
N LEU A 24 -1.10 -12.89 -2.44
CA LEU A 24 -0.65 -11.76 -1.61
C LEU A 24 0.85 -11.84 -1.30
N LEU A 25 1.37 -13.02 -0.93
CA LEU A 25 2.80 -13.21 -0.72
C LEU A 25 3.58 -12.95 -2.01
N GLY A 26 3.08 -13.40 -3.16
CA GLY A 26 3.67 -13.11 -4.47
C GLY A 26 3.81 -11.61 -4.73
N LEU A 27 2.76 -10.83 -4.48
CA LEU A 27 2.79 -9.36 -4.61
C LEU A 27 3.85 -8.72 -3.71
N LEU A 28 3.93 -9.14 -2.45
CA LEU A 28 4.94 -8.65 -1.50
C LEU A 28 6.36 -9.01 -1.93
N LEU A 29 6.57 -10.20 -2.51
CA LEU A 29 7.84 -10.62 -3.05
C LEU A 29 8.26 -9.79 -4.27
N VAL A 30 7.32 -9.38 -5.13
CA VAL A 30 7.59 -8.46 -6.25
C VAL A 30 8.08 -7.12 -5.72
N ALA A 31 7.39 -6.52 -4.75
CA ALA A 31 7.83 -5.25 -4.13
C ALA A 31 9.21 -5.39 -3.47
N ALA A 32 9.45 -6.50 -2.77
CA ALA A 32 10.75 -6.77 -2.17
C ALA A 32 11.85 -6.98 -3.23
N GLY A 33 11.52 -7.56 -4.39
CA GLY A 33 12.41 -7.66 -5.55
C GLY A 33 12.82 -6.28 -6.07
N GLN A 34 11.85 -5.39 -6.29
CA GLN A 34 12.11 -4.02 -6.77
C GLN A 34 12.99 -3.18 -5.82
N LEU A 35 12.99 -3.47 -4.52
CA LEU A 35 13.87 -2.80 -3.57
C LEU A 35 15.28 -3.38 -3.50
N ARG A 36 15.44 -4.66 -3.85
CA ARG A 36 16.74 -5.35 -3.85
C ARG A 36 17.49 -5.16 -5.15
N ASP A 37 16.76 -5.22 -6.26
CA ASP A 37 17.28 -4.96 -7.58
C ASP A 37 17.25 -3.46 -7.83
N ASN A 38 18.43 -2.85 -7.95
CA ASN A 38 18.58 -1.47 -8.42
C ASN A 38 18.20 -1.40 -9.91
N GLY A 39 16.91 -1.56 -10.23
CA GLY A 39 16.35 -1.37 -11.57
C GLY A 39 16.44 0.08 -12.03
N ASP A 40 15.46 0.55 -12.81
CA ASP A 40 15.50 1.89 -13.40
C ASP A 40 15.47 3.05 -12.38
N GLU A 41 15.06 2.79 -11.15
CA GLU A 41 14.93 3.80 -10.11
C GLU A 41 15.64 3.39 -8.80
N PRO A 42 16.36 4.31 -8.13
CA PRO A 42 16.99 4.03 -6.84
C PRO A 42 15.99 3.59 -5.75
N PRO A 43 16.34 2.61 -4.89
CA PRO A 43 15.44 2.10 -3.86
C PRO A 43 14.90 3.15 -2.88
N ASP A 44 15.64 4.22 -2.61
CA ASP A 44 15.22 5.33 -1.76
C ASP A 44 14.12 6.18 -2.39
N VAL A 45 14.20 6.44 -3.70
CA VAL A 45 13.16 7.12 -4.47
C VAL A 45 11.90 6.27 -4.51
N LEU A 46 12.03 4.96 -4.77
CA LEU A 46 10.92 4.02 -4.76
C LEU A 46 10.21 3.98 -3.40
N ARG A 47 10.98 3.90 -2.30
CA ARG A 47 10.45 3.96 -0.92
C ARG A 47 9.73 5.27 -0.64
N ALA A 48 10.29 6.41 -1.05
CA ALA A 48 9.67 7.71 -0.86
C ALA A 48 8.31 7.78 -1.58
N ARG A 49 8.25 7.30 -2.83
CA ARG A 49 7.00 7.25 -3.61
C ARG A 49 5.94 6.38 -2.94
N TRP A 50 6.28 5.17 -2.52
CA TRP A 50 5.34 4.27 -1.83
C TRP A 50 4.85 4.85 -0.50
N ARG A 51 5.74 5.49 0.27
CA ARG A 51 5.37 6.19 1.50
C ARG A 51 4.35 7.30 1.22
N HIS A 52 4.58 8.11 0.19
CA HIS A 52 3.66 9.19 -0.18
C HIS A 52 2.30 8.66 -0.65
N ALA A 53 2.28 7.55 -1.38
CA ALA A 53 1.03 6.89 -1.77
C ALA A 53 0.25 6.39 -0.55
N GLY A 54 0.92 5.70 0.39
CA GLY A 54 0.29 5.23 1.62
C GLY A 54 -0.27 6.36 2.49
N LEU A 55 0.49 7.44 2.67
CA LEU A 55 0.04 8.61 3.44
C LEU A 55 -1.21 9.26 2.83
N ARG A 56 -1.28 9.40 1.50
CA ARG A 56 -2.48 9.90 0.82
C ARG A 56 -3.69 9.00 1.05
N ALA A 57 -3.53 7.68 0.89
CA ALA A 57 -4.61 6.73 1.18
C ALA A 57 -5.09 6.76 2.65
N PHE A 58 -4.24 7.18 3.59
CA PHE A 58 -4.66 7.45 4.97
C PHE A 58 -5.39 8.78 5.13
N GLN A 59 -4.94 9.83 4.44
CA GLN A 59 -5.57 11.14 4.46
C GLN A 59 -6.96 11.09 3.83
N ASP A 60 -7.09 10.51 2.64
CA ASP A 60 -8.35 10.41 1.90
C ASP A 60 -9.44 9.70 2.73
N GLU A 61 -9.09 8.62 3.44
CA GLU A 61 -10.02 7.92 4.33
C GLU A 61 -10.43 8.78 5.54
N ARG A 62 -9.48 9.54 6.12
CA ARG A 62 -9.78 10.44 7.23
C ARG A 62 -10.72 11.55 6.79
N GLU A 63 -10.47 12.16 5.64
CA GLU A 63 -11.32 13.21 5.07
C GLU A 63 -12.74 12.68 4.77
N ALA A 64 -12.82 11.46 4.21
CA ALA A 64 -14.10 10.78 4.00
C ALA A 64 -14.84 10.49 5.32
N ALA A 65 -14.13 10.08 6.37
CA ALA A 65 -14.70 9.81 7.68
C ALA A 65 -15.11 11.08 8.44
N GLU A 66 -14.39 12.20 8.23
CA GLU A 66 -14.65 13.50 8.84
C GLU A 66 -15.76 14.28 8.10
N GLY A 67 -16.30 13.74 6.99
CA GLY A 67 -17.37 14.38 6.21
C GLY A 67 -16.94 15.66 5.50
N VAL A 68 -15.63 15.93 5.43
CA VAL A 68 -15.05 17.06 4.71
C VAL A 68 -14.95 16.69 3.23
N VAL A 69 -16.10 16.45 2.62
CA VAL A 69 -16.21 16.46 1.16
C VAL A 69 -16.39 17.93 0.79
N SER A 70 -15.28 18.62 0.50
CA SER A 70 -15.39 19.88 -0.24
C SER A 70 -16.00 19.58 -1.62
N PRO A 71 -17.02 20.33 -2.05
CA PRO A 71 -17.62 20.19 -3.38
C PRO A 71 -16.65 20.58 -4.50
#